data_AF-A0A5P9F228-F1
#
_entry.id   AF-A0A5P9F228-F1
#
_cell.length_a   1.000
_cell.length_b   1.000
_cell.length_c   1.000
_cell.angle_alpha   90.00
_cell.angle_beta   90.00
_cell.angle_gamma   90.00
#
_symmetry.space_group_name_H-M   'P 1'
#
loop_
_entity.id
_entity.type
_entity.pdbx_description
1 polymer ?
#
loop_
_entity_poly.entity_id
_entity_poly.type
_entity_poly.pdbx_seq_one_letter_code
_entity_poly.pdbx_strand_id
1 'polypeptide(L)'
;MPTTNPRVMLTVTGRTREIYTETARAMGIPTARLMTQVLKEAEGGIEQLGLALAKAKSGSVNGLEGLAEALQERIDIAGDAQLDLQQEIEKQSSRKAPVKRKNQK
;
A
#
# COMPACT_ATOMS: atom_id res chain seq x y z
N MET A 1 -18.31 28.59 3.72
CA MET A 1 -17.01 28.70 4.41
C MET A 1 -16.00 27.86 3.65
N PRO A 2 -14.83 28.37 3.25
CA PRO A 2 -13.79 27.52 2.70
C PRO A 2 -13.29 26.62 3.82
N THR A 3 -13.49 25.31 3.68
CA THR A 3 -12.91 24.30 4.57
C THR A 3 -11.42 24.21 4.26
N THR A 4 -10.64 25.09 4.87
CA THR A 4 -9.18 24.98 4.83
C THR A 4 -8.81 23.71 5.59
N ASN A 5 -8.56 22.62 4.86
CA ASN A 5 -7.97 21.43 5.46
C ASN A 5 -6.70 21.83 6.22
N PRO A 6 -6.57 21.48 7.51
CA PRO A 6 -5.41 21.87 8.29
C PRO A 6 -4.15 21.31 7.63
N ARG A 7 -3.15 22.17 7.44
CA ARG A 7 -1.83 21.75 6.95
C ARG A 7 -1.12 21.04 8.09
N VAL A 8 -1.07 19.71 8.02
CA VAL A 8 -0.35 18.87 8.97
C VAL A 8 1.04 18.55 8.41
N MET A 9 2.08 18.81 9.19
CA MET A 9 3.44 18.40 8.85
C MET A 9 3.66 16.96 9.33
N LEU A 10 3.84 16.03 8.41
CA LEU A 10 4.20 14.65 8.70
C LEU A 10 5.70 14.48 8.46
N THR A 11 6.42 14.05 9.49
CA THR A 11 7.83 13.68 9.37
C THR A 11 7.93 12.24 8.92
N VAL A 12 8.32 12.02 7.66
CA VAL A 12 8.61 10.69 7.12
C VAL A 12 10.09 10.63 6.75
N THR A 13 10.79 9.65 7.29
CA THR A 13 12.26 9.54 7.18
C THR A 13 12.69 8.37 6.31
N GLY A 14 13.86 8.51 5.70
CA GLY A 14 14.53 7.43 4.97
C GLY A 14 13.76 6.92 3.75
N ARG A 15 13.89 5.61 3.49
CA ARG A 15 13.37 4.91 2.31
C ARG A 15 11.86 5.10 2.09
N THR A 16 11.08 5.22 3.16
CA THR A 16 9.62 5.40 3.07
C THR A 16 9.25 6.71 2.37
N ARG A 17 10.01 7.79 2.60
CA ARG A 17 9.78 9.08 1.93
C ARG A 17 10.05 8.98 0.43
N GLU A 18 11.12 8.28 0.06
CA GLU A 18 11.50 8.06 -1.34
C GLU A 18 10.40 7.29 -2.08
N ILE A 19 9.91 6.19 -1.49
CA ILE A 19 8.82 5.38 -2.04
C ILE A 19 7.59 6.25 -2.32
N TYR A 20 7.08 6.98 -1.33
CA TYR A 20 5.90 7.82 -1.56
C TYR A 20 6.14 8.92 -2.59
N THR A 21 7.35 9.46 -2.66
CA THR A 21 7.68 10.51 -3.64
C THR A 21 7.72 9.96 -5.06
N GLU A 22 8.36 8.81 -5.26
CA GLU A 22 8.47 8.14 -6.56
C GLU A 22 7.13 7.60 -7.04
N THR A 23 6.38 6.93 -6.17
CA THR A 23 5.04 6.42 -6.50
C THR A 23 4.09 7.56 -6.84
N ALA A 24 4.10 8.65 -6.07
CA ALA A 24 3.26 9.82 -6.37
C ALA A 24 3.63 10.46 -7.72
N ARG A 25 4.93 10.55 -8.02
CA ARG A 25 5.43 11.01 -9.33
C ARG A 25 4.97 10.11 -10.46
N ALA A 26 5.08 8.79 -10.31
CA ALA A 26 4.65 7.82 -11.32
C ALA A 26 3.13 7.91 -11.59
N MET A 27 2.35 8.21 -10.56
CA MET A 27 0.89 8.40 -10.64
C MET A 27 0.46 9.81 -11.07
N GLY A 28 1.39 10.77 -11.21
CA GLY A 28 1.08 12.15 -11.56
C GLY A 28 0.25 12.90 -10.52
N ILE A 29 0.32 12.50 -9.25
CA ILE A 29 -0.42 13.13 -8.14
C ILE A 29 0.52 13.75 -7.10
N PRO A 30 0.06 14.73 -6.31
CA PRO A 30 0.84 15.24 -5.18
C PRO A 30 1.11 14.14 -4.15
N THR A 31 2.35 14.07 -3.62
CA THR A 31 2.73 13.10 -2.58
C THR A 31 1.83 13.16 -1.36
N ALA A 32 1.42 14.35 -0.93
CA ALA A 32 0.48 14.52 0.18
C ALA A 32 -0.89 13.85 -0.09
N ARG A 33 -1.36 13.86 -1.35
CA ARG A 33 -2.61 13.19 -1.75
C ARG A 33 -2.46 11.67 -1.70
N LEU A 34 -1.33 11.14 -2.18
CA LEU A 34 -1.03 9.71 -2.08
C LEU A 34 -0.97 9.27 -0.62
N MET A 35 -0.21 9.99 0.21
CA MET A 35 -0.09 9.68 1.64
C MET A 35 -1.45 9.73 2.35
N THR A 36 -2.30 10.69 2.00
CA THR A 36 -3.66 10.77 2.56
C THR A 36 -4.52 9.57 2.17
N GLN A 37 -4.46 9.13 0.90
CA GLN A 37 -5.18 7.92 0.44
C GLN A 37 -4.71 6.70 1.21
N VAL A 38 -3.39 6.50 1.30
CA VAL A 38 -2.81 5.36 1.99
C VAL A 38 -3.15 5.35 3.48
N LEU A 39 -3.14 6.50 4.15
CA LEU A 39 -3.56 6.59 5.55
C LEU A 39 -5.04 6.22 5.75
N LYS A 40 -5.92 6.59 4.83
CA LYS A 40 -7.35 6.20 4.88
C LYS A 40 -7.54 4.71 4.66
N GLU A 41 -6.85 4.14 3.68
CA GLU A 41 -6.91 2.69 3.41
C GLU A 41 -6.34 1.88 4.57
N ALA A 42 -5.30 2.40 5.23
CA ALA A 42 -4.65 1.77 6.37
C ALA A 42 -5.40 1.94 7.70
N GLU A 43 -6.37 2.86 7.81
CA GLU A 43 -7.04 3.23 9.06
C GLU A 43 -7.55 2.01 9.84
N GLY A 44 -8.35 1.15 9.20
CA GLY A 44 -8.89 -0.05 9.84
C GLY A 44 -7.81 -1.07 10.24
N GLY A 45 -6.70 -1.14 9.50
CA GLY A 45 -5.57 -2.02 9.85
C GLY A 45 -4.76 -1.50 11.02
N ILE A 46 -4.55 -0.18 11.09
CA ILE A 46 -3.85 0.48 12.19
C ILE A 46 -4.64 0.31 13.49
N GLU A 47 -5.96 0.46 13.46
CA GLU A 47 -6.81 0.26 14.64
C GLU A 47 -6.76 -1.18 15.16
N GLN A 48 -6.87 -2.17 14.26
CA GLN A 48 -6.78 -3.59 14.63
C GLN A 48 -5.42 -3.96 15.22
N LEU A 49 -4.32 -3.50 14.59
CA LEU A 49 -2.97 -3.71 15.13
C LEU A 49 -2.78 -2.99 16.46
N GLY A 50 -3.34 -1.80 16.64
CA GLY A 50 -3.31 -1.07 17.90
C GLY A 50 -4.01 -1.83 19.03
N LEU A 51 -5.18 -2.42 18.76
CA LEU A 51 -5.92 -3.26 19.72
C LEU A 51 -5.16 -4.54 20.06
N ALA A 52 -4.58 -5.21 19.06
CA ALA A 52 -3.79 -6.42 19.27
C ALA A 52 -2.52 -6.12 20.08
N LEU A 53 -1.83 -5.02 19.78
CA LEU A 53 -0.65 -4.58 20.53
C LEU A 53 -0.99 -4.20 21.98
N ALA A 54 -2.13 -3.55 22.21
CA ALA A 54 -2.60 -3.23 23.56
C ALA A 54 -2.89 -4.51 24.38
N LYS A 55 -3.49 -5.53 23.76
CA LYS A 55 -3.72 -6.85 24.38
C LYS A 55 -2.42 -7.64 24.60
N ALA A 56 -1.44 -7.52 23.71
CA ALA A 56 -0.11 -8.13 23.89
C ALA A 56 0.66 -7.46 25.04
N LYS A 57 0.61 -6.13 25.12
CA LYS A 57 1.30 -5.34 26.16
C LYS A 57 0.77 -5.60 27.56
N SER A 58 -0.48 -6.05 27.73
CA SER A 58 -1.02 -6.46 29.03
C SER A 58 -0.47 -7.80 29.54
N GLY A 59 0.46 -8.45 28.81
CA GLY A 59 1.16 -9.66 29.25
C GLY A 59 0.39 -10.95 29.02
N SER A 60 -0.73 -10.90 28.28
CA SER A 60 -1.47 -12.09 27.89
C SER A 60 -0.75 -12.82 26.76
N VAL A 61 -0.44 -14.10 26.94
CA VAL A 61 0.10 -14.99 25.89
C VAL A 61 -0.80 -14.97 24.65
N ASN A 62 -2.11 -14.94 24.86
CA ASN A 62 -3.12 -14.84 23.79
C ASN A 62 -3.08 -13.48 23.07
N GLY A 63 -2.56 -12.43 23.71
CA GLY A 63 -2.40 -11.12 23.10
C GLY A 63 -1.24 -11.08 22.09
N LEU A 64 -0.16 -11.82 22.37
CA LEU A 64 0.98 -11.94 21.45
C LEU A 64 0.62 -12.80 20.23
N GLU A 65 -0.10 -13.90 20.43
CA GLU A 65 -0.63 -14.71 19.32
C GLU A 65 -1.59 -13.90 18.45
N GLY A 66 -2.54 -13.16 19.04
CA GLY A 66 -3.44 -12.30 18.27
C GLY A 66 -2.74 -11.16 17.53
N LEU A 67 -1.58 -10.68 18.03
CA LEU A 67 -0.75 -9.72 17.30
C LEU A 67 -0.03 -10.38 16.12
N ALA A 68 0.49 -11.59 16.30
CA ALA A 68 1.14 -12.34 15.24
C ALA A 68 0.15 -12.69 14.12
N GLU A 69 -1.06 -13.13 14.45
CA GLU A 69 -2.14 -13.39 13.49
C GLU A 69 -2.53 -12.13 12.71
N ALA A 70 -2.76 -11.02 13.41
CA ALA A 70 -3.11 -9.74 12.77
C ALA A 70 -1.99 -9.22 11.86
N LEU A 71 -0.72 -9.49 12.19
CA LEU A 71 0.42 -9.17 11.32
C LEU A 71 0.47 -10.08 10.10
N GLN A 72 0.27 -11.39 10.29
CA GLN A 72 0.30 -12.37 9.21
C GLN A 72 -0.82 -12.11 8.19
N GLU A 73 -2.04 -11.86 8.64
CA GLU A 73 -3.17 -11.52 7.76
C GLU A 73 -2.86 -10.30 6.88
N ARG A 74 -2.14 -9.31 7.41
CA ARG A 74 -1.74 -8.12 6.65
C ARG A 74 -0.63 -8.40 5.64
N ILE A 75 0.29 -9.30 5.97
CA ILE A 75 1.33 -9.76 5.03
C ILE A 75 0.67 -10.53 3.88
N ASP A 76 -0.29 -11.40 4.18
CA ASP A 76 -0.97 -12.22 3.18
C ASP A 76 -1.79 -11.34 2.22
N ILE A 77 -2.58 -10.39 2.74
CA ILE A 77 -3.33 -9.42 1.91
C ILE A 77 -2.38 -8.62 1.01
N ALA A 78 -1.23 -8.20 1.52
CA ALA A 78 -0.25 -7.46 0.73
C ALA A 78 0.41 -8.34 -0.35
N GLY A 79 0.67 -9.61 -0.04
CA GLY A 79 1.20 -10.60 -0.98
C GLY A 79 0.23 -10.89 -2.13
N ASP A 80 -1.04 -11.11 -1.81
CA ASP A 80 -2.10 -11.35 -2.80
C ASP A 80 -2.27 -10.15 -3.74
N ALA A 81 -2.32 -8.94 -3.19
CA ALA A 81 -2.39 -7.71 -3.99
C ALA A 81 -1.17 -7.54 -4.92
N GLN A 82 0.02 -7.98 -4.49
CA GLN A 82 1.23 -7.94 -5.30
C GLN A 82 1.22 -8.98 -6.43
N LEU A 83 0.70 -10.18 -6.17
CA LEU A 83 0.52 -11.23 -7.18
C LEU A 83 -0.48 -10.79 -8.25
N ASP A 84 -1.60 -10.18 -7.86
CA ASP A 84 -2.60 -9.65 -8.79
C ASP A 84 -2.01 -8.56 -9.70
N LEU A 85 -1.24 -7.63 -9.12
CA LEU A 85 -0.54 -6.59 -9.87
C LEU A 85 0.46 -7.18 -10.88
N GLN A 86 1.21 -8.22 -10.51
CA GLN A 86 2.14 -8.89 -11.43
C GLN A 86 1.42 -9.55 -12.60
N GLN A 87 0.31 -10.26 -12.33
CA GLN A 87 -0.49 -10.89 -13.37
C GLN A 87 -1.12 -9.86 -14.32
N GLU A 88 -1.57 -8.72 -13.80
CA GLU A 88 -2.12 -7.62 -14.60
C GLU A 88 -1.04 -7.02 -15.53
N ILE A 89 0.19 -6.84 -15.04
CA ILE A 89 1.34 -6.37 -15.82
C ILE A 89 1.68 -7.36 -16.94
N GLU A 90 1.68 -8.66 -16.68
CA GLU A 90 1.91 -9.71 -17.69
C GLU A 90 0.81 -9.74 -18.76
N LYS A 91 -0.45 -9.58 -18.36
CA LYS A 91 -1.60 -9.46 -19.29
C LYS A 91 -1.52 -8.22 -20.18
N GLN A 92 -1.00 -7.10 -19.67
CA GLN A 92 -0.81 -5.89 -20.48
C GLN A 92 0.44 -5.96 -21.38
N SER A 93 1.49 -6.63 -20.93
CA SER A 93 2.70 -6.91 -21.72
C SER A 93 2.41 -7.79 -22.94
N SER A 94 1.63 -8.86 -22.75
CA SER A 94 1.22 -9.78 -23.83
C SER A 94 0.28 -9.13 -24.87
N ARG A 95 -0.46 -8.07 -24.50
CA ARG A 95 -1.30 -7.28 -25.44
C ARG A 95 -0.50 -6.32 -26.33
N LYS A 96 0.78 -6.05 -26.05
CA LYS A 96 1.63 -5.12 -26.83
C LYS A 96 2.50 -5.78 -27.91
N ALA A 97 2.38 -7.09 -28.14
CA ALA A 97 3.09 -7.75 -29.24
C ALA A 97 2.52 -7.27 -30.60
N PRO A 98 3.33 -6.67 -31.50
CA PRO A 98 2.81 -6.13 -32.75
C PRO A 98 2.47 -7.24 -33.74
N VAL A 99 1.22 -7.18 -34.20
CA VAL A 99 0.71 -7.92 -35.35
C VAL A 99 1.37 -7.43 -36.65
N LYS A 100 1.77 -8.39 -37.50
CA LYS A 100 2.24 -8.34 -38.91
C LYS A 100 3.74 -8.13 -39.18
N ARG A 101 4.37 -9.21 -39.66
CA ARG A 101 5.12 -9.15 -40.93
C ARG A 101 4.37 -9.97 -41.98
N LYS A 102 3.59 -9.31 -42.82
CA LYS A 102 3.06 -9.86 -44.07
C LYS A 102 3.74 -9.10 -45.22
N ASN A 103 4.44 -9.87 -46.07
CA ASN A 103 4.95 -9.59 -47.42
C ASN A 103 6.12 -8.62 -47.65
N GLN A 104 7.17 -9.15 -48.28
CA GLN A 104 7.90 -8.71 -49.50
C GLN A 104 9.24 -9.51 -49.48
N LYS A 105 9.62 -10.35 -50.44
CA LYS A 105 9.33 -10.52 -51.86
C LYS A 105 9.31 -12.01 -52.22
#